data_AF-A0A1G1BRG2-F1
#
_entry.id   AF-A0A1G1BRG2-F1
#
_cell.length_a   1.000
_cell.length_b   1.000
_cell.length_c   1.000
_cell.angle_alpha   90.00
_cell.angle_beta   90.00
_cell.angle_gamma   90.00
#
_symmetry.space_group_name_H-M   'P 1'
#
loop_
_entity.id
_entity.type
_entity.pdbx_description
1 polymer ?
#
loop_
_entity_poly.entity_id
_entity_poly.type
_entity_poly.pdbx_seq_one_letter_code
_entity_poly.pdbx_strand_id
1 'polypeptide(L)'
;MTPEERDEKLATVTAHLTVYAEEGDFRSLQETISNERFPAEVRTVAEEKLPLAVERYIGICVIQGNYSQPFQLAHDESIPSGSRQLAGGKVENAARRRVDICVDTGCFSELAQMAVEDILSQETRQFARQRIETAARRCLQVAVDQGNYWELQEIADFTELPEALRNEAMAGIPAAQARHTEAKTKIADGATRLKETRKARLEQALIDSATKSIKECVAKGWYDSLLVIAADQNLPDDVRRMAQREAQSVAIRWIDMCAENGYYKELLAIADNTELSAKVQARAKRAVSQAATVCLEFYLSHNHFRDLMELTANEALPQKVRRRAEKEVEGAALRFIEESYKNGIVEPLVAMTKDGNLSRDVRTVAGTRSIEYYFENKYSDELLKMASDSNLDPNLRVLAGEHCIDFCITDGWYFGLIRIAEMDSLPERIQDRAIEAVGEAMERRADAALAEGKYEEIIWIAGNPSLPEEPRAQVGMKYVSRLVGDGVEKANIAALRELVANKDIPQEVRDMAESHLASTSVEVVHVNASMREKALKELRNSKDGKTNGKGEPPPHAPPDGGKAATAAGPA
;
A
#
# COMPACT_ATOMS: atom_id res chain seq x y z
N MET A 1 12.38 -37.80 -65.90
CA MET A 1 12.22 -39.03 -65.12
C MET A 1 12.90 -40.12 -65.90
N THR A 2 13.89 -40.78 -65.31
CA THR A 2 14.53 -41.94 -65.96
C THR A 2 13.53 -43.10 -66.05
N PRO A 3 13.73 -44.08 -66.95
CA PRO A 3 12.88 -45.28 -67.00
C PRO A 3 12.79 -46.00 -65.64
N GLU A 4 13.91 -46.07 -64.91
CA GLU A 4 13.99 -46.67 -63.57
C GLU A 4 13.16 -45.89 -62.54
N GLU A 5 13.22 -44.54 -62.54
CA GLU A 5 12.36 -43.70 -61.69
C GLU A 5 10.88 -43.79 -62.07
N ARG A 6 10.56 -44.08 -63.34
CA ARG A 6 9.18 -44.30 -63.81
C ARG A 6 8.63 -45.61 -63.28
N ASP A 7 9.41 -46.68 -63.37
CA ASP A 7 9.00 -48.01 -62.95
C ASP A 7 8.88 -48.10 -61.43
N GLU A 8 9.76 -47.44 -60.68
CA GLU A 8 9.68 -47.36 -59.21
C GLU A 8 8.43 -46.60 -58.74
N LYS A 9 8.12 -45.46 -59.37
CA LYS A 9 6.89 -44.71 -59.07
C LYS A 9 5.63 -45.46 -59.47
N LEU A 10 5.65 -46.17 -60.61
CA LEU A 10 4.53 -47.01 -61.04
C LEU A 10 4.32 -48.18 -60.07
N ALA A 11 5.38 -48.80 -59.56
CA ALA A 11 5.30 -49.85 -58.54
C ALA A 11 4.70 -49.31 -57.22
N THR A 12 5.10 -48.11 -56.80
CA THR A 12 4.56 -47.47 -55.59
C THR A 12 3.08 -47.13 -55.74
N VAL A 13 2.68 -46.56 -56.88
CA VAL A 13 1.26 -46.28 -57.16
C VAL A 13 0.45 -47.57 -57.25
N THR A 14 0.98 -48.61 -57.88
CA THR A 14 0.34 -49.94 -57.96
C THR A 14 0.15 -50.56 -56.57
N ALA A 15 1.12 -50.39 -55.67
CA ALA A 15 0.99 -50.82 -54.27
C ALA A 15 -0.15 -50.08 -53.56
N HIS A 16 -0.25 -48.75 -53.71
CA HIS A 16 -1.36 -47.98 -53.14
C HIS A 16 -2.73 -48.38 -53.71
N LEU A 17 -2.84 -48.60 -55.01
CA LEU A 17 -4.09 -49.08 -55.63
C LEU A 17 -4.47 -50.49 -55.14
N THR A 18 -3.47 -51.32 -54.81
CA THR A 18 -3.72 -52.63 -54.20
C THR A 18 -4.25 -52.48 -52.77
N VAL A 19 -3.72 -51.54 -51.98
CA VAL A 19 -4.25 -51.24 -50.64
C VAL A 19 -5.71 -50.77 -50.73
N TYR A 20 -6.05 -49.85 -51.64
CA TYR A 20 -7.45 -49.44 -51.84
C TYR A 20 -8.36 -50.63 -52.18
N ALA A 21 -7.87 -51.59 -52.96
CA ALA A 21 -8.63 -52.79 -53.27
C ALA A 21 -8.84 -53.71 -52.06
N GLU A 22 -7.83 -53.86 -51.19
CA GLU A 22 -7.91 -54.69 -50.00
C GLU A 22 -8.79 -54.07 -48.91
N GLU A 23 -8.76 -52.75 -48.76
CA GLU A 23 -9.57 -51.98 -47.82
C GLU A 23 -11.02 -51.79 -48.29
N GLY A 24 -11.30 -52.08 -49.58
CA GLY A 24 -12.62 -51.87 -50.18
C GLY A 24 -12.91 -50.43 -50.56
N ASP A 25 -11.89 -49.59 -50.75
CA ASP A 25 -12.04 -48.22 -51.25
C ASP A 25 -12.17 -48.21 -52.78
N PHE A 26 -13.30 -48.69 -53.27
CA PHE A 26 -13.59 -48.72 -54.70
C PHE A 26 -13.77 -47.31 -55.30
N ARG A 27 -14.13 -46.30 -54.48
CA ARG A 27 -14.35 -44.92 -54.95
C ARG A 27 -13.04 -44.25 -55.35
N SER A 28 -11.99 -44.42 -54.55
CA SER A 28 -10.65 -43.93 -54.91
C SER A 28 -10.12 -44.61 -56.19
N LEU A 29 -10.46 -45.88 -56.42
CA LEU A 29 -10.16 -46.55 -57.68
C LEU A 29 -10.98 -45.96 -58.84
N GLN A 30 -12.28 -45.73 -58.70
CA GLN A 30 -13.11 -45.10 -59.74
C GLN A 30 -12.64 -43.69 -60.10
N GLU A 31 -12.24 -42.90 -59.11
CA GLU A 31 -11.65 -41.58 -59.32
C GLU A 31 -10.33 -41.68 -60.08
N THR A 32 -9.48 -42.66 -59.73
CA THR A 32 -8.23 -42.91 -60.45
C THR A 32 -8.49 -43.27 -61.92
N ILE A 33 -9.45 -44.14 -62.18
CA ILE A 33 -9.83 -44.57 -63.55
C ILE A 33 -10.35 -43.39 -64.38
N SER A 34 -11.21 -42.56 -63.78
CA SER A 34 -11.90 -41.46 -64.47
C SER A 34 -11.01 -40.23 -64.69
N ASN A 35 -9.90 -40.12 -63.97
CA ASN A 35 -9.04 -38.94 -64.00
C ASN A 35 -7.92 -39.07 -65.06
N GLU A 36 -8.07 -38.35 -66.17
CA GLU A 36 -7.12 -38.34 -67.30
C GLU A 36 -5.71 -37.87 -66.94
N ARG A 37 -5.52 -37.25 -65.77
CA ARG A 37 -4.18 -36.86 -65.28
C ARG A 37 -3.33 -38.08 -64.89
N PHE A 38 -3.94 -39.23 -64.62
CA PHE A 38 -3.19 -40.45 -64.37
C PHE A 38 -2.73 -41.12 -65.67
N PRO A 39 -1.48 -41.64 -65.72
CA PRO A 39 -0.99 -42.43 -66.84
C PRO A 39 -1.94 -43.58 -67.17
N ALA A 40 -2.02 -43.96 -68.45
CA ALA A 40 -2.90 -45.04 -68.89
C ALA A 40 -2.61 -46.35 -68.14
N GLU A 41 -1.34 -46.63 -67.84
CA GLU A 41 -0.92 -47.83 -67.11
C GLU A 41 -1.45 -47.86 -65.67
N VAL A 42 -1.51 -46.71 -64.99
CA VAL A 42 -2.08 -46.58 -63.64
C VAL A 42 -3.60 -46.78 -63.68
N ARG A 43 -4.27 -46.24 -64.69
CA ARG A 43 -5.72 -46.39 -64.87
C ARG A 43 -6.11 -47.84 -65.14
N THR A 44 -5.35 -48.55 -65.98
CA THR A 44 -5.56 -49.99 -66.21
C THR A 44 -5.40 -50.81 -64.93
N VAL A 45 -4.37 -50.54 -64.12
CA VAL A 45 -4.21 -51.21 -62.82
C VAL A 45 -5.40 -50.93 -61.89
N ALA A 46 -5.89 -49.69 -61.85
CA ALA A 46 -7.08 -49.34 -61.05
C ALA A 46 -8.34 -50.08 -61.56
N GLU A 47 -8.54 -50.19 -62.88
CA GLU A 47 -9.63 -50.96 -63.50
C GLU A 47 -9.56 -52.45 -63.13
N GLU A 48 -8.37 -53.07 -63.16
CA GLU A 48 -8.16 -54.47 -62.79
C GLU A 48 -8.45 -54.73 -61.30
N LYS A 49 -8.16 -53.77 -60.43
CA LYS A 49 -8.33 -53.87 -58.97
C LYS A 49 -9.73 -53.51 -58.50
N LEU A 50 -10.50 -52.75 -59.28
CA LEU A 50 -11.83 -52.28 -58.93
C LEU A 50 -12.81 -53.40 -58.52
N PRO A 51 -12.91 -54.56 -59.22
CA PRO A 51 -13.83 -55.63 -58.83
C PRO A 51 -13.57 -56.17 -57.42
N LEU A 52 -12.29 -56.31 -57.03
CA LEU A 52 -11.89 -56.77 -55.71
C LEU A 52 -12.25 -55.76 -54.63
N ALA A 53 -12.02 -54.47 -54.89
CA ALA A 53 -12.38 -53.38 -53.98
C ALA A 53 -13.89 -53.35 -53.71
N VAL A 54 -14.70 -53.46 -54.77
CA VAL A 54 -16.16 -53.52 -54.65
C VAL A 54 -16.58 -54.76 -53.86
N GLU A 55 -15.99 -55.93 -54.14
CA GLU A 55 -16.28 -57.14 -53.37
C GLU A 55 -15.95 -56.99 -51.88
N ARG A 56 -14.80 -56.39 -51.55
CA ARG A 56 -14.37 -56.15 -50.16
C ARG A 56 -15.31 -55.18 -49.45
N TYR A 57 -15.66 -54.08 -50.11
CA TYR A 57 -16.63 -53.11 -49.61
C TYR A 57 -17.98 -53.75 -49.29
N ILE A 58 -18.53 -54.55 -50.21
CA ILE A 58 -19.78 -55.29 -49.99
C ILE A 58 -19.66 -56.19 -48.76
N GLY A 59 -18.53 -56.90 -48.61
CA GLY A 59 -18.27 -57.75 -47.44
C GLY A 59 -18.26 -56.96 -46.12
N ILE A 60 -17.62 -55.80 -46.09
CA ILE A 60 -17.57 -54.91 -44.91
C ILE A 60 -18.97 -54.41 -44.56
N CYS A 61 -19.73 -53.90 -45.53
CA CYS A 61 -21.08 -53.41 -45.32
C CYS A 61 -22.02 -54.50 -44.77
N VAL A 62 -21.90 -55.74 -45.27
CA VAL A 62 -22.69 -56.89 -44.77
C VAL A 62 -22.34 -57.22 -43.33
N ILE A 63 -21.06 -57.21 -42.95
CA ILE A 63 -20.63 -57.45 -41.56
C ILE A 63 -21.14 -56.35 -40.61
N GLN A 64 -21.16 -55.10 -41.08
CA GLN A 64 -21.62 -53.95 -40.30
C GLN A 64 -23.14 -53.79 -40.27
N GLY A 65 -23.89 -54.65 -40.99
CA GLY A 65 -25.35 -54.56 -41.08
C GLY A 65 -25.87 -53.39 -41.91
N ASN A 66 -25.03 -52.77 -42.75
CA ASN A 66 -25.41 -51.66 -43.62
C ASN A 66 -25.75 -52.15 -45.03
N TYR A 67 -27.00 -52.57 -45.22
CA TYR A 67 -27.46 -53.16 -46.50
C TYR A 67 -27.83 -52.15 -47.57
N SER A 68 -28.04 -50.89 -47.19
CA SER A 68 -28.42 -49.80 -48.10
C SER A 68 -27.32 -49.49 -49.12
N GLN A 69 -26.05 -49.52 -48.70
CA GLN A 69 -24.91 -49.14 -49.55
C GLN A 69 -24.59 -50.19 -50.62
N PRO A 70 -24.53 -51.50 -50.32
CA PRO A 70 -24.32 -52.50 -51.37
C PRO A 70 -25.52 -52.65 -52.30
N PHE A 71 -26.75 -52.30 -51.86
CA PHE A 71 -27.91 -52.24 -52.76
C PHE A 71 -27.77 -51.13 -53.81
N GLN A 72 -27.35 -49.94 -53.38
CA GLN A 72 -27.05 -48.84 -54.30
C GLN A 72 -25.99 -49.25 -55.33
N LEU A 73 -24.95 -49.99 -54.90
CA LEU A 73 -23.93 -50.52 -55.80
C LEU A 73 -24.48 -51.52 -56.83
N ALA A 74 -25.46 -52.35 -56.46
CA ALA A 74 -26.08 -53.28 -57.41
C ALA A 74 -26.77 -52.55 -58.58
N HIS A 75 -27.12 -51.28 -58.41
CA HIS A 75 -27.81 -50.44 -59.38
C HIS A 75 -26.90 -49.39 -60.04
N ASP A 76 -25.63 -49.32 -59.66
CA ASP A 76 -24.68 -48.35 -60.19
C ASP A 76 -24.02 -48.86 -61.47
N GLU A 77 -24.40 -48.28 -62.62
CA GLU A 77 -23.88 -48.69 -63.93
C GLU A 77 -22.37 -48.47 -64.10
N SER A 78 -21.75 -47.63 -63.25
CA SER A 78 -20.30 -47.44 -63.20
C SER A 78 -19.54 -48.60 -62.57
N ILE A 79 -20.26 -49.57 -61.97
CA ILE A 79 -19.70 -50.77 -61.35
C ILE A 79 -19.75 -51.95 -62.34
N PRO A 80 -18.67 -52.74 -62.45
CA PRO A 80 -18.65 -53.95 -63.28
C PRO A 80 -19.84 -54.87 -63.00
N SER A 81 -20.47 -55.39 -64.05
CA SER A 81 -21.69 -56.20 -63.95
C SER A 81 -21.56 -57.40 -63.01
N GLY A 82 -20.40 -58.07 -62.98
CA GLY A 82 -20.11 -59.16 -62.03
C GLY A 82 -20.11 -58.71 -60.57
N SER A 83 -19.55 -57.54 -60.28
CA SER A 83 -19.53 -56.96 -58.93
C SER A 83 -20.92 -56.45 -58.51
N ARG A 84 -21.74 -55.94 -59.45
CA ARG A 84 -23.15 -55.61 -59.19
C ARG A 84 -24.00 -56.82 -58.83
N GLN A 85 -23.84 -57.92 -59.56
CA GLN A 85 -24.53 -59.18 -59.26
C GLN A 85 -24.10 -59.74 -57.90
N LEU A 86 -22.81 -59.65 -57.57
CA LEU A 86 -22.29 -60.03 -56.26
C LEU A 86 -22.87 -59.17 -55.13
N ALA A 87 -23.01 -57.85 -55.35
CA ALA A 87 -23.62 -56.92 -54.41
C ALA A 87 -25.08 -57.29 -54.14
N GLY A 88 -25.88 -57.46 -55.20
CA GLY A 88 -27.27 -57.89 -55.10
C GLY A 88 -27.41 -59.23 -54.37
N GLY A 89 -26.62 -60.24 -54.75
CA GLY A 89 -26.66 -61.55 -54.10
C GLY A 89 -26.23 -61.55 -52.63
N LYS A 90 -25.21 -60.76 -52.25
CA LYS A 90 -24.77 -60.66 -50.84
C LYS A 90 -25.75 -59.86 -49.97
N VAL A 91 -26.36 -58.80 -50.50
CA VAL A 91 -27.42 -58.04 -49.80
C VAL A 91 -28.62 -58.92 -49.50
N GLU A 92 -29.10 -59.66 -50.51
CA GLU A 92 -30.27 -60.53 -50.35
C GLU A 92 -30.00 -61.65 -49.33
N ASN A 93 -28.83 -62.28 -49.37
CA ASN A 93 -28.46 -63.29 -48.39
C ASN A 93 -28.30 -62.72 -46.97
N ALA A 94 -27.75 -61.52 -46.84
CA ALA A 94 -27.58 -60.87 -45.55
C ALA A 94 -28.92 -60.39 -44.96
N ALA A 95 -29.79 -59.84 -45.79
CA ALA A 95 -31.16 -59.47 -45.41
C ALA A 95 -31.95 -60.70 -44.96
N ARG A 96 -31.86 -61.84 -45.66
CA ARG A 96 -32.48 -63.10 -45.21
C ARG A 96 -31.94 -63.59 -43.86
N ARG A 97 -30.62 -63.53 -43.64
CA ARG A 97 -30.03 -63.84 -42.32
C ARG A 97 -30.51 -62.88 -41.24
N ARG A 98 -30.68 -61.59 -41.55
CA ARG A 98 -31.17 -60.61 -40.59
C ARG A 98 -32.63 -60.86 -40.23
N VAL A 99 -33.47 -61.22 -41.20
CA VAL A 99 -34.84 -61.70 -40.95
C VAL A 99 -34.83 -62.86 -39.96
N ASP A 100 -33.97 -63.85 -40.15
CA ASP A 100 -33.87 -64.99 -39.24
C ASP A 100 -33.47 -64.55 -37.81
N ILE A 101 -32.49 -63.64 -37.69
CA ILE A 101 -32.07 -63.09 -36.39
C ILE A 101 -33.22 -62.33 -35.73
N CYS A 102 -33.93 -61.45 -36.45
CA CYS A 102 -35.03 -60.67 -35.88
C CYS A 102 -36.17 -61.58 -35.39
N VAL A 103 -36.42 -62.69 -36.09
CA VAL A 103 -37.36 -63.73 -35.64
C VAL A 103 -36.86 -64.41 -34.39
N ASP A 104 -35.56 -64.71 -34.31
CA ASP A 104 -34.98 -65.39 -33.17
C ASP A 104 -34.96 -64.51 -31.91
N THR A 105 -34.64 -63.23 -32.05
CA THR A 105 -34.56 -62.26 -30.95
C THR A 105 -35.89 -61.60 -30.64
N GLY A 106 -36.92 -61.79 -31.47
CA GLY A 106 -38.21 -61.11 -31.31
C GLY A 106 -38.16 -59.62 -31.63
N CYS A 107 -37.22 -59.17 -32.47
CA CYS A 107 -37.11 -57.78 -32.92
C CYS A 107 -38.18 -57.48 -33.99
N PHE A 108 -39.42 -57.28 -33.53
CA PHE A 108 -40.58 -57.07 -34.38
C PHE A 108 -40.46 -55.81 -35.25
N SER A 109 -40.13 -54.66 -34.65
CA SER A 109 -40.05 -53.35 -35.32
C SER A 109 -39.13 -53.38 -36.54
N GLU A 110 -37.96 -53.99 -36.40
CA GLU A 110 -36.97 -54.11 -37.46
C GLU A 110 -37.44 -55.05 -38.58
N LEU A 111 -38.06 -56.17 -38.23
CA LEU A 111 -38.59 -57.11 -39.22
C LEU A 111 -39.81 -56.54 -39.97
N ALA A 112 -40.65 -55.75 -39.28
CA ALA A 112 -41.76 -55.02 -39.86
C ALA A 112 -41.29 -53.99 -40.89
N GLN A 113 -40.19 -53.29 -40.60
CA GLN A 113 -39.56 -52.39 -41.56
C GLN A 113 -39.05 -53.15 -42.80
N MET A 114 -38.33 -54.25 -42.60
CA MET A 114 -37.83 -55.07 -43.72
C MET A 114 -38.94 -55.67 -44.60
N ALA A 115 -40.13 -55.93 -44.05
CA ALA A 115 -41.28 -56.44 -44.80
C ALA A 115 -41.86 -55.43 -45.81
N VAL A 116 -41.55 -54.14 -45.67
CA VAL A 116 -42.08 -53.04 -46.49
C VAL A 116 -40.98 -52.23 -47.20
N GLU A 117 -39.71 -52.46 -46.91
CA GLU A 117 -38.59 -51.75 -47.54
C GLU A 117 -38.46 -52.07 -49.05
N ASP A 118 -38.75 -51.09 -49.90
CA ASP A 118 -38.69 -51.21 -51.37
C ASP A 118 -37.30 -51.54 -51.93
N ILE A 119 -36.27 -51.30 -51.12
CA ILE A 119 -34.86 -51.63 -51.40
C ILE A 119 -34.63 -53.14 -51.38
N LEU A 120 -35.49 -53.94 -50.75
CA LEU A 120 -35.36 -55.39 -50.72
C LEU A 120 -36.14 -56.04 -51.88
N SER A 121 -35.59 -57.14 -52.42
CA SER A 121 -36.31 -57.92 -53.44
C SER A 121 -37.69 -58.32 -52.93
N GLN A 122 -38.62 -58.50 -53.86
CA GLN A 122 -39.96 -59.00 -53.55
C GLN A 122 -39.89 -60.34 -52.79
N GLU A 123 -38.93 -61.21 -53.12
CA GLU A 123 -38.73 -62.49 -52.44
C GLU A 123 -38.32 -62.31 -50.97
N THR A 124 -37.40 -61.38 -50.67
CA THR A 124 -36.94 -61.15 -49.29
C THR A 124 -37.95 -60.38 -48.46
N ARG A 125 -38.70 -59.45 -49.06
CA ARG A 125 -39.88 -58.86 -48.40
C ARG A 125 -40.93 -59.91 -48.10
N GLN A 126 -41.21 -60.82 -49.04
CA GLN A 126 -42.14 -61.92 -48.81
C GLN A 126 -41.61 -62.87 -47.72
N PHE A 127 -40.30 -63.13 -47.68
CA PHE A 127 -39.65 -63.92 -46.64
C PHE A 127 -39.79 -63.26 -45.24
N ALA A 128 -39.57 -61.95 -45.14
CA ALA A 128 -39.81 -61.18 -43.91
C ALA A 128 -41.29 -61.24 -43.48
N ARG A 129 -42.21 -61.01 -44.42
CA ARG A 129 -43.67 -61.09 -44.19
C ARG A 129 -44.13 -62.47 -43.72
N GLN A 130 -43.57 -63.55 -44.26
CA GLN A 130 -43.90 -64.91 -43.84
C GLN A 130 -43.49 -65.21 -42.39
N ARG A 131 -42.48 -64.50 -41.86
CA ARG A 131 -41.95 -64.75 -40.51
C ARG A 131 -42.30 -63.67 -39.48
N ILE A 132 -42.90 -62.57 -39.92
CA ILE A 132 -43.25 -61.43 -39.07
C ILE A 132 -44.15 -61.80 -37.90
N GLU A 133 -45.08 -62.72 -38.10
CA GLU A 133 -45.99 -63.20 -37.06
C GLU A 133 -45.23 -63.93 -35.94
N THR A 134 -44.18 -64.67 -36.28
CA THR A 134 -43.36 -65.39 -35.28
C THR A 134 -42.55 -64.43 -34.43
N ALA A 135 -41.95 -63.40 -35.05
CA ALA A 135 -41.25 -62.35 -34.32
C ALA A 135 -42.21 -61.54 -33.43
N ALA A 136 -43.38 -61.18 -33.97
CA ALA A 136 -44.43 -60.46 -33.26
C ALA A 136 -44.93 -61.24 -32.04
N ARG A 137 -45.14 -62.56 -32.15
CA ARG A 137 -45.51 -63.42 -30.99
C ARG A 137 -44.45 -63.40 -29.89
N ARG A 138 -43.16 -63.46 -30.25
CA ARG A 138 -42.07 -63.40 -29.27
C ARG A 138 -41.97 -62.02 -28.61
N CYS A 139 -42.04 -60.96 -29.42
CA CYS A 139 -42.06 -59.58 -28.94
C CYS A 139 -43.24 -59.34 -28.00
N LEU A 140 -44.44 -59.81 -28.37
CA LEU A 140 -45.65 -59.71 -27.58
C LEU A 140 -45.50 -60.35 -26.20
N GLN A 141 -44.99 -61.59 -26.13
CA GLN A 141 -44.77 -62.28 -24.87
C GLN A 141 -43.86 -61.47 -23.93
N VAL A 142 -42.73 -60.99 -24.46
CA VAL A 142 -41.77 -60.20 -23.70
C VAL A 142 -42.37 -58.85 -23.28
N ALA A 143 -43.08 -58.18 -24.18
CA ALA A 143 -43.67 -56.88 -23.94
C ALA A 143 -44.81 -56.95 -22.90
N VAL A 144 -45.61 -58.02 -22.89
CA VAL A 144 -46.62 -58.27 -21.84
C VAL A 144 -45.96 -58.50 -20.49
N ASP A 145 -44.96 -59.38 -20.43
CA ASP A 145 -44.27 -59.71 -19.18
C ASP A 145 -43.61 -58.46 -18.56
N GLN A 146 -42.93 -57.68 -19.39
CA GLN A 146 -42.24 -56.45 -18.98
C GLN A 146 -43.20 -55.26 -18.80
N GLY A 147 -44.42 -55.32 -19.33
CA GLY A 147 -45.33 -54.18 -19.40
C GLY A 147 -44.79 -53.06 -20.29
N ASN A 148 -44.15 -53.40 -21.40
CA ASN A 148 -43.62 -52.44 -22.36
C ASN A 148 -44.74 -51.87 -23.24
N TYR A 149 -45.23 -50.70 -22.87
CA TYR A 149 -46.33 -50.03 -23.58
C TYR A 149 -46.04 -49.80 -25.07
N TRP A 150 -44.81 -49.39 -25.42
CA TRP A 150 -44.49 -48.98 -26.79
C TRP A 150 -44.43 -50.17 -27.75
N GLU A 151 -43.85 -51.30 -27.34
CA GLU A 151 -43.80 -52.52 -28.14
C GLU A 151 -45.20 -53.14 -28.32
N LEU A 152 -46.06 -53.10 -27.29
CA LEU A 152 -47.45 -53.55 -27.41
C LEU A 152 -48.26 -52.66 -28.38
N GLN A 153 -48.06 -51.35 -28.33
CA GLN A 153 -48.69 -50.41 -29.25
C GLN A 153 -48.25 -50.65 -30.69
N GLU A 154 -46.95 -50.86 -30.91
CA GLU A 154 -46.39 -51.10 -32.24
C GLU A 154 -46.92 -52.39 -32.88
N ILE A 155 -47.06 -53.47 -32.10
CA ILE A 155 -47.68 -54.73 -32.56
C ILE A 155 -49.16 -54.53 -32.87
N ALA A 156 -49.89 -53.79 -32.02
CA ALA A 156 -51.32 -53.52 -32.20
C ALA A 156 -51.62 -52.71 -33.48
N ASP A 157 -50.75 -51.75 -33.82
CA ASP A 157 -50.95 -50.84 -34.95
C ASP A 157 -50.52 -51.44 -36.29
N PHE A 158 -49.78 -52.55 -36.29
CA PHE A 158 -49.23 -53.11 -37.52
C PHE A 158 -50.24 -53.96 -38.31
N THR A 159 -50.80 -53.33 -39.35
CA THR A 159 -51.98 -53.85 -40.07
C THR A 159 -51.78 -55.17 -40.85
N GLU A 160 -50.55 -55.57 -41.18
CA GLU A 160 -50.28 -56.83 -41.89
C GLU A 160 -50.29 -58.06 -40.96
N LEU A 161 -50.35 -57.88 -39.63
CA LEU A 161 -50.48 -58.99 -38.68
C LEU A 161 -51.92 -59.50 -38.57
N PRO A 162 -52.10 -60.79 -38.21
CA PRO A 162 -53.42 -61.34 -37.90
C PRO A 162 -54.13 -60.53 -36.82
N GLU A 163 -55.42 -60.27 -37.03
CA GLU A 163 -56.25 -59.48 -36.10
C GLU A 163 -56.21 -60.05 -34.68
N ALA A 164 -56.16 -61.37 -34.53
CA ALA A 164 -56.04 -62.04 -33.24
C ALA A 164 -54.78 -61.60 -32.45
N LEU A 165 -53.64 -61.45 -33.12
CA LEU A 165 -52.38 -61.06 -32.48
C LEU A 165 -52.38 -59.57 -32.08
N ARG A 166 -52.95 -58.72 -32.94
CA ARG A 166 -53.12 -57.29 -32.63
C ARG A 166 -54.08 -57.09 -31.46
N ASN A 167 -55.17 -57.86 -31.40
CA ASN A 167 -56.11 -57.84 -30.29
C ASN A 167 -55.46 -58.31 -28.98
N GLU A 168 -54.57 -59.30 -29.04
CA GLU A 168 -53.78 -59.76 -27.88
C GLU A 168 -52.82 -58.66 -27.38
N ALA A 169 -52.14 -57.96 -28.28
CA ALA A 169 -51.33 -56.80 -27.94
C ALA A 169 -52.16 -55.66 -27.31
N MET A 170 -53.31 -55.32 -27.91
CA MET A 170 -54.24 -54.33 -27.39
C MET A 170 -54.76 -54.68 -25.98
N ALA A 171 -54.97 -55.97 -25.68
CA ALA A 171 -55.40 -56.40 -24.36
C ALA A 171 -54.32 -56.15 -23.28
N GLY A 172 -53.03 -56.20 -23.64
CA GLY A 172 -51.91 -55.92 -22.75
C GLY A 172 -51.65 -54.42 -22.48
N ILE A 173 -52.10 -53.54 -23.39
CA ILE A 173 -51.83 -52.10 -23.35
C ILE A 173 -52.31 -51.43 -22.03
N PRO A 174 -53.55 -51.62 -21.54
CA PRO A 174 -54.01 -50.97 -20.31
C PRO A 174 -53.15 -51.30 -19.09
N ALA A 175 -52.71 -52.57 -18.96
CA ALA A 175 -51.85 -53.00 -17.86
C ALA A 175 -50.44 -52.38 -17.96
N ALA A 176 -49.87 -52.32 -19.17
CA ALA A 176 -48.59 -51.67 -19.44
C ALA A 176 -48.65 -50.14 -19.19
N GLN A 177 -49.73 -49.47 -19.59
CA GLN A 177 -49.96 -48.04 -19.31
C GLN A 177 -50.06 -47.76 -17.82
N ALA A 178 -50.77 -48.61 -17.06
CA ALA A 178 -50.86 -48.48 -15.62
C ALA A 178 -49.48 -48.60 -14.95
N ARG A 179 -48.66 -49.60 -15.33
CA ARG A 179 -47.29 -49.78 -14.81
C ARG A 179 -46.39 -48.59 -15.14
N HIS A 180 -46.43 -48.12 -16.38
CA HIS A 180 -45.63 -46.95 -16.80
C HIS A 180 -46.04 -45.67 -16.06
N THR A 181 -47.34 -45.48 -15.82
CA THR A 181 -47.86 -44.36 -15.05
C THR A 181 -47.43 -44.45 -13.58
N GLU A 182 -47.54 -45.62 -12.96
CA GLU A 182 -47.05 -45.86 -11.59
C GLU A 182 -45.55 -45.58 -11.45
N ALA A 183 -44.74 -46.04 -12.42
CA ALA A 183 -43.30 -45.77 -12.45
C ALA A 183 -43.00 -44.27 -12.55
N LYS A 184 -43.71 -43.54 -13.43
CA LYS A 184 -43.60 -42.07 -13.54
C LYS A 184 -43.92 -41.38 -12.21
N THR A 185 -44.99 -41.78 -11.53
CA THR A 185 -45.39 -41.21 -10.24
C THR A 185 -44.35 -41.49 -9.16
N LYS A 186 -43.84 -42.73 -9.05
CA LYS A 186 -42.77 -43.08 -8.10
C LYS A 186 -41.48 -42.27 -8.31
N ILE A 187 -41.10 -42.04 -9.56
CA ILE A 187 -39.93 -41.22 -9.90
C ILE A 187 -40.16 -39.76 -9.49
N ALA A 188 -41.34 -39.20 -9.77
CA ALA A 188 -41.68 -37.83 -9.40
C ALA A 188 -41.70 -37.63 -7.87
N ASP A 189 -42.29 -38.56 -7.13
CA ASP A 189 -42.30 -38.56 -5.66
C ASP A 189 -40.90 -38.69 -5.09
N GLY A 190 -40.07 -39.58 -5.65
CA GLY A 190 -38.66 -39.74 -5.27
C GLY A 190 -37.85 -38.46 -5.48
N ALA A 191 -38.04 -37.78 -6.61
CA ALA A 191 -37.37 -36.52 -6.91
C ALA A 191 -37.77 -35.40 -5.94
N THR A 192 -39.05 -35.33 -5.55
CA THR A 192 -39.55 -34.36 -4.57
C THR A 192 -38.94 -34.61 -3.19
N ARG A 193 -38.96 -35.86 -2.70
CA ARG A 193 -38.33 -36.24 -1.42
C ARG A 193 -36.83 -35.95 -1.39
N LEU A 194 -36.12 -36.19 -2.49
CA LEU A 194 -34.68 -35.87 -2.59
C LEU A 194 -34.42 -34.36 -2.50
N LYS A 195 -35.24 -33.53 -3.15
CA LYS A 195 -35.15 -32.06 -3.05
C LYS A 195 -35.38 -31.58 -1.63
N GLU A 196 -36.41 -32.07 -0.96
CA GLU A 196 -36.73 -31.74 0.43
C GLU A 196 -35.61 -32.17 1.39
N THR A 197 -35.09 -33.38 1.23
CA THR A 197 -33.97 -33.90 2.03
C THR A 197 -32.71 -33.07 1.82
N ARG A 198 -32.40 -32.67 0.58
CA ARG A 198 -31.25 -31.82 0.28
C ARG A 198 -31.41 -30.44 0.91
N LYS A 199 -32.60 -29.84 0.84
CA LYS A 199 -32.91 -28.56 1.49
C LYS A 199 -32.70 -28.65 3.00
N ALA A 200 -33.25 -29.66 3.65
CA ALA A 200 -33.09 -29.88 5.09
C ALA A 200 -31.63 -30.07 5.51
N ARG A 201 -30.82 -30.80 4.71
CA ARG A 201 -29.38 -30.97 4.97
C ARG A 201 -28.59 -29.66 4.86
N LEU A 202 -28.92 -28.83 3.88
CA LEU A 202 -28.27 -27.52 3.71
C LEU A 202 -28.63 -26.58 4.86
N GLU A 203 -29.89 -26.57 5.28
CA GLU A 203 -30.35 -25.80 6.44
C GLU A 203 -29.65 -26.26 7.74
N GLN A 204 -29.55 -27.57 7.96
CA GLN A 204 -28.83 -28.11 9.12
C GLN A 204 -27.33 -27.78 9.08
N ALA A 205 -26.67 -27.87 7.92
CA ALA A 205 -25.26 -27.51 7.80
C ALA A 205 -25.00 -26.02 8.09
N LEU A 206 -25.94 -25.14 7.70
CA LEU A 206 -25.90 -23.71 8.03
C LEU A 206 -26.03 -23.50 9.55
N ILE A 207 -26.99 -24.18 10.19
CA ILE A 207 -27.16 -24.15 11.65
C ILE A 207 -25.88 -24.60 12.38
N ASP A 208 -25.28 -25.71 11.95
CA ASP A 208 -24.08 -26.27 12.57
C ASP A 208 -22.88 -25.31 12.44
N SER A 209 -22.70 -24.72 11.25
CA SER A 209 -21.64 -23.73 10.99
C SER A 209 -21.82 -22.46 11.81
N ALA A 210 -23.03 -21.93 11.88
CA ALA A 210 -23.35 -20.75 12.69
C ALA A 210 -23.17 -21.04 14.19
N THR A 211 -23.61 -22.19 14.67
CA THR A 211 -23.43 -22.63 16.07
C THR A 211 -21.95 -22.76 16.42
N LYS A 212 -21.13 -23.28 15.51
CA LYS A 212 -19.67 -23.32 15.70
C LYS A 212 -19.07 -21.92 15.81
N SER A 213 -19.48 -21.00 14.93
CA SER A 213 -19.02 -19.61 14.93
C SER A 213 -19.40 -18.87 16.22
N ILE A 214 -20.62 -19.10 16.73
CA ILE A 214 -21.06 -18.57 18.03
C ILE A 214 -20.12 -19.05 19.14
N LYS A 215 -19.84 -20.35 19.21
CA LYS A 215 -18.94 -20.92 20.23
C LYS A 215 -17.53 -20.32 20.18
N GLU A 216 -16.99 -20.10 18.97
CA GLU A 216 -15.69 -19.47 18.80
C GLU A 216 -15.69 -18.00 19.27
N CYS A 217 -16.72 -17.23 18.93
CA CYS A 217 -16.85 -15.85 19.37
C CYS A 217 -16.99 -15.75 20.90
N VAL A 218 -17.74 -16.68 21.52
CA VAL A 218 -17.87 -16.77 22.98
C VAL A 218 -16.52 -17.06 23.64
N ALA A 219 -15.74 -17.98 23.09
CA ALA A 219 -14.42 -18.33 23.62
C ALA A 219 -13.42 -17.18 23.53
N LYS A 220 -13.50 -16.39 22.45
CA LYS A 220 -12.61 -15.24 22.22
C LYS A 220 -13.07 -13.94 22.87
N GLY A 221 -14.30 -13.90 23.39
CA GLY A 221 -14.85 -12.69 24.01
C GLY A 221 -15.38 -11.65 23.03
N TRP A 222 -15.68 -12.03 21.78
CA TRP A 222 -16.09 -11.10 20.72
C TRP A 222 -17.61 -10.90 20.70
N TYR A 223 -18.12 -9.98 21.52
CA TYR A 223 -19.56 -9.72 21.59
C TYR A 223 -20.11 -9.04 20.32
N ASP A 224 -19.35 -8.15 19.68
CA ASP A 224 -19.77 -7.49 18.44
C ASP A 224 -20.00 -8.50 17.29
N SER A 225 -19.10 -9.47 17.15
CA SER A 225 -19.27 -10.55 16.15
C SER A 225 -20.52 -11.39 16.43
N LEU A 226 -20.90 -11.58 17.70
CA LEU A 226 -22.14 -12.28 18.05
C LEU A 226 -23.38 -11.44 17.71
N LEU A 227 -23.32 -10.10 17.82
CA LEU A 227 -24.40 -9.21 17.38
C LEU A 227 -24.58 -9.27 15.85
N VAL A 228 -23.49 -9.34 15.09
CA VAL A 228 -23.53 -9.54 13.63
C VAL A 228 -24.24 -10.85 13.28
N ILE A 229 -23.90 -11.96 13.96
CA ILE A 229 -24.58 -13.25 13.77
C ILE A 229 -26.06 -13.17 14.16
N ALA A 230 -26.39 -12.45 15.24
CA ALA A 230 -27.78 -12.27 15.68
C ALA A 230 -28.63 -11.47 14.67
N ALA A 231 -28.01 -10.55 13.92
CA ALA A 231 -28.67 -9.70 12.93
C ALA A 231 -28.90 -10.39 11.57
N ASP A 232 -28.18 -11.47 11.25
CA ASP A 232 -28.24 -12.15 9.95
C ASP A 232 -29.60 -12.83 9.71
N GLN A 233 -30.43 -12.24 8.85
CA GLN A 233 -31.79 -12.73 8.53
C GLN A 233 -31.80 -14.07 7.80
N ASN A 234 -30.66 -14.56 7.30
CA ASN A 234 -30.56 -15.87 6.66
C ASN A 234 -30.43 -17.01 7.68
N LEU A 235 -30.21 -16.69 8.96
CA LEU A 235 -30.10 -17.68 10.02
C LEU A 235 -31.44 -17.95 10.70
N PRO A 236 -31.69 -19.20 11.13
CA PRO A 236 -32.89 -19.53 11.89
C PRO A 236 -32.99 -18.73 13.20
N ASP A 237 -34.22 -18.38 13.58
CA ASP A 237 -34.52 -17.56 14.76
C ASP A 237 -33.90 -18.09 16.05
N ASP A 238 -33.80 -19.41 16.21
CA ASP A 238 -33.20 -20.02 17.40
C ASP A 238 -31.68 -19.79 17.46
N VAL A 239 -30.99 -19.82 16.30
CA VAL A 239 -29.56 -19.51 16.20
C VAL A 239 -29.32 -18.03 16.45
N ARG A 240 -30.16 -17.15 15.87
CA ARG A 240 -30.08 -15.70 16.10
C ARG A 240 -30.31 -15.34 17.56
N ARG A 241 -31.32 -15.95 18.21
CA ARG A 241 -31.59 -15.77 19.64
C ARG A 241 -30.48 -16.33 20.52
N MET A 242 -29.83 -17.43 20.11
CA MET A 242 -28.64 -17.96 20.79
C MET A 242 -27.48 -16.95 20.72
N ALA A 243 -27.14 -16.46 19.53
CA ALA A 243 -26.09 -15.46 19.33
C ALA A 243 -26.37 -14.19 20.15
N GLN A 244 -27.61 -13.68 20.12
CA GLN A 244 -28.00 -12.51 20.89
C GLN A 244 -27.81 -12.71 22.40
N ARG A 245 -28.21 -13.87 22.93
CA ARG A 245 -28.07 -14.18 24.36
C ARG A 245 -26.60 -14.26 24.77
N GLU A 246 -25.80 -14.95 23.96
CA GLU A 246 -24.36 -15.08 24.20
C GLU A 246 -23.67 -13.71 24.10
N ALA A 247 -24.05 -12.85 23.16
CA ALA A 247 -23.54 -11.48 23.05
C ALA A 247 -23.72 -10.70 24.36
N GLN A 248 -24.90 -10.79 25.01
CA GLN A 248 -25.13 -10.14 26.30
C GLN A 248 -24.20 -10.67 27.40
N SER A 249 -23.96 -12.00 27.44
CA SER A 249 -23.09 -12.62 28.44
C SER A 249 -21.63 -12.22 28.23
N VAL A 250 -21.17 -12.26 26.98
CA VAL A 250 -19.80 -11.88 26.60
C VAL A 250 -19.56 -10.40 26.87
N ALA A 251 -20.50 -9.52 26.53
CA ALA A 251 -20.41 -8.09 26.80
C ALA A 251 -20.26 -7.80 28.30
N ILE A 252 -20.94 -8.55 29.19
CA ILE A 252 -20.76 -8.40 30.64
C ILE A 252 -19.32 -8.71 31.07
N ARG A 253 -18.72 -9.80 30.56
CA ARG A 253 -17.32 -10.15 30.87
C ARG A 253 -16.35 -9.10 30.33
N TRP A 254 -16.62 -8.59 29.12
CA TRP A 254 -15.83 -7.54 28.52
C TRP A 254 -15.91 -6.23 29.32
N ILE A 255 -17.10 -5.87 29.82
CA ILE A 255 -17.29 -4.72 30.72
C ILE A 255 -16.40 -4.86 31.96
N ASP A 256 -16.38 -6.03 32.59
CA ASP A 256 -15.61 -6.26 33.81
C ASP A 256 -14.10 -6.12 33.54
N MET A 257 -13.60 -6.70 32.45
CA MET A 257 -12.22 -6.54 32.00
C MET A 257 -11.88 -5.07 31.69
N CYS A 258 -12.77 -4.33 31.00
CA CYS A 258 -12.56 -2.91 30.73
C CYS A 258 -12.53 -2.07 32.00
N ALA A 259 -13.38 -2.40 32.98
CA ALA A 259 -13.40 -1.75 34.28
C ALA A 259 -12.08 -1.92 35.05
N GLU A 260 -11.49 -3.11 34.99
CA GLU A 260 -10.23 -3.45 35.66
C GLU A 260 -9.00 -2.83 34.98
N ASN A 261 -9.01 -2.71 33.65
CA ASN A 261 -7.86 -2.23 32.87
C ASN A 261 -7.94 -0.72 32.53
N GLY A 262 -9.00 -0.03 32.93
CA GLY A 262 -9.15 1.41 32.69
C GLY A 262 -9.66 1.80 31.30
N TYR A 263 -10.19 0.85 30.53
CA TYR A 263 -10.74 1.05 29.18
C TYR A 263 -12.13 1.71 29.22
N TYR A 264 -12.18 2.97 29.67
CA TYR A 264 -13.45 3.68 29.88
C TYR A 264 -14.15 4.10 28.58
N LYS A 265 -13.39 4.33 27.49
CA LYS A 265 -13.95 4.72 26.18
C LYS A 265 -14.76 3.57 25.58
N GLU A 266 -14.27 2.36 25.73
CA GLU A 266 -14.93 1.11 25.35
C GLU A 266 -16.21 0.91 26.16
N LEU A 267 -16.19 1.21 27.46
CA LEU A 267 -17.40 1.17 28.29
C LEU A 267 -18.44 2.20 27.89
N LEU A 268 -18.02 3.40 27.46
CA LEU A 268 -18.93 4.41 26.90
C LEU A 268 -19.58 3.90 25.60
N ALA A 269 -18.79 3.30 24.70
CA ALA A 269 -19.32 2.70 23.47
C ALA A 269 -20.35 1.59 23.76
N ILE A 270 -20.08 0.72 24.74
CA ILE A 270 -21.01 -0.34 25.16
C ILE A 270 -22.27 0.25 25.83
N ALA A 271 -22.11 1.33 26.59
CA ALA A 271 -23.21 2.01 27.27
C ALA A 271 -24.22 2.64 26.30
N ASP A 272 -23.77 3.00 25.10
CA ASP A 272 -24.57 3.63 24.05
C ASP A 272 -24.99 2.66 22.92
N ASN A 273 -24.48 1.41 22.95
CA ASN A 273 -24.83 0.40 21.96
C ASN A 273 -26.28 -0.09 22.14
N THR A 274 -27.18 0.32 21.23
CA THR A 274 -28.62 0.02 21.25
C THR A 274 -28.98 -1.44 20.99
N GLU A 275 -28.06 -2.24 20.45
CA GLU A 275 -28.25 -3.67 20.21
C GLU A 275 -28.07 -4.51 21.49
N LEU A 276 -27.47 -3.90 22.53
CA LEU A 276 -27.34 -4.49 23.85
C LEU A 276 -28.55 -4.20 24.72
N SER A 277 -28.82 -5.10 25.67
CA SER A 277 -29.93 -4.91 26.61
C SER A 277 -29.67 -3.72 27.54
N ALA A 278 -30.75 -3.05 27.97
CA ALA A 278 -30.69 -1.96 28.94
C ALA A 278 -29.94 -2.35 30.23
N LYS A 279 -29.98 -3.63 30.62
CA LYS A 279 -29.22 -4.15 31.78
C LYS A 279 -27.71 -4.12 31.55
N VAL A 280 -27.25 -4.50 30.36
CA VAL A 280 -25.82 -4.47 29.98
C VAL A 280 -25.35 -3.03 29.84
N GLN A 281 -26.11 -2.17 29.15
CA GLN A 281 -25.83 -0.74 29.06
C GLN A 281 -25.72 -0.08 30.44
N ALA A 282 -26.66 -0.35 31.35
CA ALA A 282 -26.63 0.16 32.72
C ALA A 282 -25.49 -0.41 33.56
N ARG A 283 -24.98 -1.61 33.25
CA ARG A 283 -23.76 -2.14 33.88
C ARG A 283 -22.53 -1.39 33.37
N ALA A 284 -22.41 -1.19 32.05
CA ALA A 284 -21.32 -0.43 31.45
C ALA A 284 -21.25 0.99 32.02
N LYS A 285 -22.38 1.73 32.07
CA LYS A 285 -22.47 3.08 32.67
C LYS A 285 -21.96 3.13 34.11
N ARG A 286 -22.27 2.10 34.91
CA ARG A 286 -21.77 2.00 36.30
C ARG A 286 -20.26 1.71 36.34
N ALA A 287 -19.77 0.88 35.43
CA ALA A 287 -18.36 0.51 35.33
C ALA A 287 -17.46 1.66 34.81
N VAL A 288 -18.00 2.61 34.03
CA VAL A 288 -17.24 3.78 33.52
C VAL A 288 -16.52 4.51 34.64
N SER A 289 -17.16 4.71 35.81
CA SER A 289 -16.52 5.41 36.93
C SER A 289 -15.30 4.67 37.49
N GLN A 290 -15.35 3.35 37.51
CA GLN A 290 -14.23 2.52 37.97
C GLN A 290 -13.09 2.57 36.96
N ALA A 291 -13.39 2.30 35.68
CA ALA A 291 -12.40 2.35 34.60
C ALA A 291 -11.71 3.72 34.53
N ALA A 292 -12.48 4.80 34.55
CA ALA A 292 -11.93 6.15 34.47
C ALA A 292 -11.05 6.49 35.71
N THR A 293 -11.33 5.90 36.88
CA THR A 293 -10.46 6.04 38.06
C THR A 293 -9.15 5.28 37.90
N VAL A 294 -9.19 4.05 37.37
CA VAL A 294 -7.97 3.28 37.05
C VAL A 294 -7.13 4.01 36.01
N CYS A 295 -7.78 4.50 34.94
CA CYS A 295 -7.16 5.26 33.87
C CYS A 295 -6.48 6.54 34.38
N LEU A 296 -7.16 7.27 35.28
CA LEU A 296 -6.59 8.44 35.96
C LEU A 296 -5.30 8.07 36.72
N GLU A 297 -5.31 7.00 37.51
CA GLU A 297 -4.13 6.60 38.30
C GLU A 297 -2.97 6.15 37.41
N PHE A 298 -3.28 5.46 36.30
CA PHE A 298 -2.31 5.14 35.28
C PHE A 298 -1.68 6.41 34.67
N TYR A 299 -2.48 7.40 34.26
CA TYR A 299 -1.95 8.64 33.69
C TYR A 299 -1.15 9.48 34.69
N LEU A 300 -1.55 9.48 35.97
CA LEU A 300 -0.81 10.19 37.02
C LEU A 300 0.55 9.57 37.28
N SER A 301 0.63 8.23 37.30
CA SER A 301 1.89 7.50 37.55
C SER A 301 2.89 7.59 36.39
N HIS A 302 2.42 7.82 35.16
CA HIS A 302 3.27 7.92 33.97
C HIS A 302 3.43 9.37 33.47
N ASN A 303 2.89 10.37 34.18
CA ASN A 303 2.90 11.79 33.77
C ASN A 303 2.29 12.06 32.39
N HIS A 304 1.23 11.33 32.03
CA HIS A 304 0.49 11.54 30.79
C HIS A 304 -0.42 12.77 30.90
N PHE A 305 0.18 13.97 30.92
CA PHE A 305 -0.53 15.24 31.10
C PHE A 305 -1.64 15.45 30.06
N ARG A 306 -1.39 15.15 28.78
CA ARG A 306 -2.41 15.31 27.72
C ARG A 306 -3.61 14.39 27.90
N ASP A 307 -3.38 13.16 28.32
CA ASP A 307 -4.47 12.22 28.56
C ASP A 307 -5.28 12.61 29.81
N LEU A 308 -4.64 13.21 30.84
CA LEU A 308 -5.33 13.81 31.98
C LEU A 308 -6.22 14.98 31.56
N MET A 309 -5.75 15.83 30.65
CA MET A 309 -6.56 16.91 30.05
C MET A 309 -7.77 16.36 29.27
N GLU A 310 -7.64 15.21 28.60
CA GLU A 310 -8.78 14.57 27.96
C GLU A 310 -9.82 14.11 29.00
N LEU A 311 -9.36 13.55 30.14
CA LEU A 311 -10.25 13.13 31.22
C LEU A 311 -11.01 14.32 31.84
N THR A 312 -10.39 15.49 31.99
CA THR A 312 -11.07 16.68 32.55
C THR A 312 -12.16 17.19 31.60
N ALA A 313 -11.89 17.20 30.30
CA ALA A 313 -12.79 17.71 29.28
C ALA A 313 -13.96 16.77 28.93
N ASN A 314 -13.85 15.46 29.22
CA ASN A 314 -14.85 14.49 28.78
C ASN A 314 -16.13 14.51 29.63
N GLU A 315 -17.17 15.20 29.14
CA GLU A 315 -18.45 15.37 29.85
C GLU A 315 -19.20 14.06 30.14
N ALA A 316 -18.95 13.00 29.37
CA ALA A 316 -19.55 11.68 29.59
C ALA A 316 -18.96 10.98 30.83
N LEU A 317 -17.85 11.48 31.38
CA LEU A 317 -17.25 10.96 32.60
C LEU A 317 -17.93 11.50 33.88
N PRO A 318 -17.99 10.68 34.94
CA PRO A 318 -18.49 11.12 36.24
C PRO A 318 -17.76 12.36 36.75
N GLN A 319 -18.53 13.35 37.23
CA GLN A 319 -17.99 14.62 37.72
C GLN A 319 -16.92 14.45 38.81
N LYS A 320 -17.02 13.40 39.63
CA LYS A 320 -16.02 13.09 40.66
C LYS A 320 -14.64 12.75 40.06
N VAL A 321 -14.60 12.01 38.94
CA VAL A 321 -13.35 11.68 38.25
C VAL A 321 -12.77 12.91 37.59
N ARG A 322 -13.60 13.68 36.88
CA ARG A 322 -13.19 14.95 36.25
C ARG A 322 -12.59 15.93 37.24
N ARG A 323 -13.26 16.18 38.38
CA ARG A 323 -12.74 17.04 39.46
C ARG A 323 -11.44 16.53 40.07
N ARG A 324 -11.24 15.21 40.15
CA ARG A 324 -9.97 14.64 40.61
C ARG A 324 -8.88 14.87 39.57
N ALA A 325 -9.16 14.64 38.29
CA ALA A 325 -8.26 14.95 37.19
C ALA A 325 -7.87 16.44 37.18
N GLU A 326 -8.84 17.35 37.31
CA GLU A 326 -8.61 18.81 37.35
C GLU A 326 -7.66 19.23 38.47
N LYS A 327 -7.77 18.61 39.66
CA LYS A 327 -6.87 18.91 40.78
C LYS A 327 -5.43 18.46 40.54
N GLU A 328 -5.26 17.38 39.80
CA GLU A 328 -3.95 16.75 39.59
C GLU A 328 -3.28 17.22 38.28
N VAL A 329 -4.06 17.77 37.34
CA VAL A 329 -3.59 18.15 36.00
C VAL A 329 -2.51 19.21 36.08
N GLU A 330 -2.60 20.15 37.02
CA GLU A 330 -1.59 21.19 37.21
C GLU A 330 -0.25 20.60 37.67
N GLY A 331 -0.28 19.70 38.66
CA GLY A 331 0.91 19.01 39.12
C GLY A 331 1.56 18.16 38.02
N ALA A 332 0.75 17.48 37.21
CA ALA A 332 1.23 16.74 36.05
C ALA A 332 1.80 17.66 34.95
N ALA A 333 1.17 18.81 34.71
CA ALA A 333 1.63 19.81 33.75
C ALA A 333 3.00 20.36 34.14
N LEU A 334 3.21 20.70 35.43
CA LEU A 334 4.51 21.18 35.92
C LEU A 334 5.61 20.13 35.77
N ARG A 335 5.32 18.86 36.05
CA ARG A 335 6.29 17.76 35.83
C ARG A 335 6.62 17.59 34.35
N PHE A 336 5.60 17.64 33.49
CA PHE A 336 5.78 17.58 32.03
C PHE A 336 6.62 18.75 31.51
N ILE A 337 6.44 19.96 32.05
CA ILE A 337 7.24 21.13 31.70
C ILE A 337 8.72 20.89 32.01
N GLU A 338 9.04 20.46 33.22
CA GLU A 338 10.41 20.20 33.65
C GLU A 338 11.07 19.06 32.86
N GLU A 339 10.32 18.01 32.52
CA GLU A 339 10.82 16.91 31.69
C GLU A 339 11.08 17.35 30.25
N SER A 340 10.16 18.10 29.65
CA SER A 340 10.30 18.64 28.29
C SER A 340 11.48 19.60 28.18
N TYR A 341 11.66 20.47 29.18
CA TYR A 341 12.82 21.35 29.28
C TYR A 341 14.14 20.57 29.33
N LYS A 342 14.24 19.57 30.22
CA LYS A 342 15.45 18.73 30.35
C LYS A 342 15.78 17.95 29.08
N ASN A 343 14.76 17.52 28.34
CA ASN A 343 14.92 16.80 27.09
C ASN A 343 15.12 17.72 25.88
N GLY A 344 15.09 19.04 26.07
CA GLY A 344 15.22 20.03 25.00
C GLY A 344 14.04 20.06 24.02
N ILE A 345 12.86 19.63 24.45
CA ILE A 345 11.64 19.60 23.64
C ILE A 345 10.81 20.84 24.00
N VAL A 346 10.96 21.92 23.23
CA VAL A 346 10.42 23.25 23.61
C VAL A 346 9.07 23.55 22.97
N GLU A 347 8.74 22.96 21.82
CA GLU A 347 7.48 23.21 21.11
C GLU A 347 6.23 22.94 21.96
N PRO A 348 6.17 21.86 22.77
CA PRO A 348 5.07 21.63 23.70
C PRO A 348 4.97 22.72 24.78
N LEU A 349 6.11 23.23 25.26
CA LEU A 349 6.14 24.29 26.26
C LEU A 349 5.54 25.58 25.71
N VAL A 350 5.96 25.97 24.49
CA VAL A 350 5.41 27.14 23.79
C VAL A 350 3.92 26.97 23.56
N ALA A 351 3.45 25.78 23.15
CA ALA A 351 2.02 25.53 22.99
C ALA A 351 1.27 25.69 24.32
N MET A 352 1.82 25.20 25.43
CA MET A 352 1.22 25.33 26.76
C MET A 352 1.05 26.78 27.20
N THR A 353 1.96 27.69 26.82
CA THR A 353 1.82 29.12 27.17
C THR A 353 0.53 29.77 26.66
N LYS A 354 -0.06 29.23 25.60
CA LYS A 354 -1.27 29.76 24.93
C LYS A 354 -2.53 28.95 25.25
N ASP A 355 -2.41 27.83 25.94
CA ASP A 355 -3.55 26.96 26.24
C ASP A 355 -4.44 27.55 27.33
N GLY A 356 -5.59 28.09 26.92
CA GLY A 356 -6.56 28.70 27.84
C GLY A 356 -7.16 27.74 28.88
N ASN A 357 -6.97 26.43 28.72
CA ASN A 357 -7.42 25.44 29.70
C ASN A 357 -6.42 25.25 30.85
N LEU A 358 -5.20 25.79 30.73
CA LEU A 358 -4.19 25.76 31.78
C LEU A 358 -4.27 27.01 32.66
N SER A 359 -4.00 26.82 33.96
CA SER A 359 -3.91 27.95 34.89
C SER A 359 -2.79 28.90 34.51
N ARG A 360 -2.94 30.15 34.94
CA ARG A 360 -1.95 31.20 34.65
C ARG A 360 -0.56 30.81 35.14
N ASP A 361 -0.46 30.15 36.29
CA ASP A 361 0.81 29.73 36.88
C ASP A 361 1.51 28.68 36.01
N VAL A 362 0.79 27.64 35.56
CA VAL A 362 1.35 26.62 34.65
C VAL A 362 1.81 27.25 33.34
N ARG A 363 0.98 28.13 32.74
CA ARG A 363 1.35 28.84 31.52
C ARG A 363 2.58 29.72 31.70
N THR A 364 2.68 30.39 32.85
CA THR A 364 3.84 31.23 33.20
C THR A 364 5.09 30.38 33.31
N VAL A 365 5.06 29.27 34.06
CA VAL A 365 6.21 28.37 34.20
C VAL A 365 6.64 27.78 32.86
N ALA A 366 5.69 27.34 32.02
CA ALA A 366 6.00 26.85 30.66
C ALA A 366 6.68 27.93 29.82
N GLY A 367 6.20 29.18 29.91
CA GLY A 367 6.76 30.31 29.18
C GLY A 367 8.16 30.67 29.65
N THR A 368 8.38 30.76 30.97
CA THR A 368 9.69 31.01 31.55
C THR A 368 10.68 29.93 31.12
N ARG A 369 10.33 28.63 31.22
CA ARG A 369 11.21 27.54 30.76
C ARG A 369 11.50 27.58 29.26
N SER A 370 10.53 27.96 28.43
CA SER A 370 10.75 28.13 26.99
C SER A 370 11.75 29.26 26.71
N ILE A 371 11.62 30.39 27.42
CA ILE A 371 12.51 31.55 27.30
C ILE A 371 13.92 31.20 27.77
N GLU A 372 14.05 30.56 28.94
CA GLU A 372 15.34 30.08 29.47
C GLU A 372 16.04 29.16 28.45
N TYR A 373 15.30 28.20 27.89
CA TYR A 373 15.84 27.29 26.88
C TYR A 373 16.35 28.05 25.64
N TYR A 374 15.55 28.97 25.10
CA TYR A 374 15.95 29.76 23.93
C TYR A 374 17.14 30.67 24.22
N PHE A 375 17.22 31.24 25.42
CA PHE A 375 18.36 32.06 25.84
C PHE A 375 19.64 31.23 25.98
N GLU A 376 19.60 30.10 26.68
CA GLU A 376 20.74 29.19 26.87
C GLU A 376 21.29 28.66 25.54
N ASN A 377 20.40 28.41 24.56
CA ASN A 377 20.76 27.90 23.24
C ASN A 377 20.95 29.00 22.18
N LYS A 378 20.96 30.28 22.57
CA LYS A 378 21.22 31.43 21.68
C LYS A 378 20.23 31.57 20.51
N TYR A 379 18.97 31.20 20.72
CA TYR A 379 17.91 31.33 19.72
C TYR A 379 17.21 32.70 19.80
N SER A 380 17.93 33.77 19.42
CA SER A 380 17.45 35.16 19.51
C SER A 380 16.16 35.41 18.72
N ASP A 381 16.01 34.79 17.56
CA ASP A 381 14.82 34.96 16.71
C ASP A 381 13.56 34.41 17.37
N GLU A 382 13.67 33.30 18.12
CA GLU A 382 12.53 32.73 18.85
C GLU A 382 12.17 33.56 20.09
N LEU A 383 13.16 34.14 20.78
CA LEU A 383 12.91 35.11 21.85
C LEU A 383 12.18 36.35 21.32
N LEU A 384 12.61 36.89 20.17
CA LEU A 384 11.97 38.04 19.55
C LEU A 384 10.54 37.71 19.11
N LYS A 385 10.31 36.53 18.52
CA LYS A 385 8.97 36.05 18.19
C LYS A 385 8.08 35.98 19.43
N MET A 386 8.58 35.42 20.55
CA MET A 386 7.83 35.39 21.81
C MET A 386 7.54 36.80 22.34
N ALA A 387 8.50 37.72 22.31
CA ALA A 387 8.28 39.10 22.77
C ALA A 387 7.19 39.83 21.94
N SER A 388 7.13 39.54 20.64
CA SER A 388 6.17 40.13 19.69
C SER A 388 4.78 39.49 19.70
N ASP A 389 4.60 38.32 20.32
CA ASP A 389 3.33 37.61 20.29
C ASP A 389 2.32 38.21 21.28
N SER A 390 1.33 38.93 20.75
CA SER A 390 0.27 39.58 21.54
C SER A 390 -0.63 38.60 22.32
N ASN A 391 -0.58 37.31 22.02
CA ASN A 391 -1.36 36.29 22.72
C ASN A 391 -0.65 35.75 23.98
N LEU A 392 0.61 36.11 24.20
CA LEU A 392 1.35 35.72 25.40
C LEU A 392 1.09 36.67 26.57
N ASP A 393 1.27 36.17 27.80
CA ASP A 393 1.20 37.00 29.00
C ASP A 393 2.19 38.17 28.88
N PRO A 394 1.79 39.42 29.19
CA PRO A 394 2.65 40.59 29.05
C PRO A 394 3.99 40.47 29.78
N ASN A 395 4.04 39.80 30.92
CA ASN A 395 5.28 39.61 31.67
C ASN A 395 6.24 38.65 30.96
N LEU A 396 5.72 37.61 30.32
CA LEU A 396 6.52 36.69 29.52
C LEU A 396 7.08 37.38 28.26
N ARG A 397 6.28 38.26 27.64
CA ARG A 397 6.73 39.06 26.49
C ARG A 397 7.88 39.99 26.87
N VAL A 398 7.76 40.66 28.01
CA VAL A 398 8.84 41.52 28.54
C VAL A 398 10.07 40.67 28.85
N LEU A 399 9.93 39.55 29.56
CA LEU A 399 11.05 38.67 29.89
C LEU A 399 11.78 38.16 28.64
N ALA A 400 11.05 37.72 27.61
CA ALA A 400 11.62 37.29 26.34
C ALA A 400 12.37 38.43 25.62
N GLY A 401 11.79 39.64 25.64
CA GLY A 401 12.39 40.84 25.07
C GLY A 401 13.68 41.25 25.79
N GLU A 402 13.71 41.20 27.12
CA GLU A 402 14.90 41.50 27.92
C GLU A 402 16.04 40.52 27.59
N HIS A 403 15.76 39.21 27.52
CA HIS A 403 16.76 38.22 27.12
C HIS A 403 17.25 38.40 25.66
N CYS A 404 16.37 38.84 24.75
CA CYS A 404 16.76 39.16 23.38
C CYS A 404 17.69 40.39 23.31
N ILE A 405 17.42 41.41 24.13
CA ILE A 405 18.29 42.59 24.28
C ILE A 405 19.64 42.19 24.85
N ASP A 406 19.67 41.37 25.90
CA ASP A 406 20.92 40.90 26.52
C ASP A 406 21.80 40.13 25.53
N PHE A 407 21.18 39.36 24.63
CA PHE A 407 21.88 38.69 23.52
C PHE A 407 22.52 39.72 22.57
N CYS A 408 21.75 40.73 22.14
CA CYS A 408 22.26 41.78 21.27
C CYS A 408 23.38 42.59 21.92
N ILE A 409 23.29 42.89 23.21
CA ILE A 409 24.37 43.54 23.95
C ILE A 409 25.60 42.64 23.98
N THR A 410 25.44 41.37 24.37
CA THR A 410 26.54 40.41 24.53
C THR A 410 27.33 40.20 23.25
N ASP A 411 26.64 40.10 22.12
CA ASP A 411 27.26 39.89 20.81
C ASP A 411 27.63 41.22 20.11
N GLY A 412 27.37 42.37 20.74
CA GLY A 412 27.64 43.69 20.16
C GLY A 412 26.75 44.03 18.95
N TRP A 413 25.57 43.42 18.86
CA TRP A 413 24.64 43.57 17.75
C TRP A 413 23.68 44.75 17.93
N TYR A 414 24.22 45.97 17.94
CA TYR A 414 23.43 47.20 18.13
C TYR A 414 22.40 47.47 17.01
N PHE A 415 22.60 46.96 15.79
CA PHE A 415 21.57 46.99 14.74
C PHE A 415 20.31 46.21 15.13
N GLY A 416 20.48 45.08 15.83
CA GLY A 416 19.37 44.33 16.38
C GLY A 416 18.57 45.17 17.37
N LEU A 417 19.25 45.91 18.26
CA LEU A 417 18.61 46.79 19.23
C LEU A 417 17.84 47.95 18.59
N ILE A 418 18.40 48.60 17.57
CA ILE A 418 17.68 49.65 16.81
C ILE A 418 16.41 49.07 16.19
N ARG A 419 16.52 47.90 15.55
CA ARG A 419 15.37 47.22 14.97
C ARG A 419 14.32 46.86 16.04
N ILE A 420 14.74 46.38 17.21
CA ILE A 420 13.85 46.08 18.34
C ILE A 420 13.13 47.36 18.81
N ALA A 421 13.84 48.48 18.92
CA ALA A 421 13.25 49.77 19.32
C ALA A 421 12.17 50.26 18.34
N GLU A 422 12.30 49.95 17.05
CA GLU A 422 11.36 50.35 16.00
C GLU A 422 10.17 49.38 15.82
N MET A 423 10.13 48.25 16.54
CA MET A 423 9.08 47.23 16.37
C MET A 423 7.83 47.52 17.20
N ASP A 424 6.79 48.07 16.56
CA ASP A 424 5.47 48.37 17.16
C ASP A 424 4.79 47.17 17.84
N SER A 425 5.13 45.93 17.45
CA SER A 425 4.59 44.71 18.05
C SER A 425 5.13 44.40 19.44
N LEU A 426 6.22 45.06 19.87
CA LEU A 426 6.87 44.82 21.15
C LEU A 426 6.27 45.69 22.26
N PRO A 427 6.35 45.28 23.53
CA PRO A 427 5.99 46.14 24.65
C PRO A 427 6.86 47.41 24.67
N GLU A 428 6.27 48.56 24.98
CA GLU A 428 6.96 49.87 25.07
C GLU A 428 8.21 49.81 25.95
N ARG A 429 8.12 49.15 27.12
CA ARG A 429 9.26 48.91 28.01
C ARG A 429 10.46 48.23 27.31
N ILE A 430 10.21 47.33 26.36
CA ILE A 430 11.27 46.65 25.59
C ILE A 430 11.86 47.57 24.54
N GLN A 431 11.03 48.40 23.90
CA GLN A 431 11.52 49.41 22.95
C GLN A 431 12.42 50.42 23.66
N ASP A 432 11.97 50.98 24.79
CA ASP A 432 12.76 51.93 25.60
C ASP A 432 14.08 51.31 26.07
N ARG A 433 14.02 50.09 26.60
CA ARG A 433 15.22 49.37 27.05
C ARG A 433 16.19 49.10 25.90
N ALA A 434 15.70 48.81 24.70
CA ALA A 434 16.54 48.62 23.53
C ALA A 434 17.26 49.90 23.13
N ILE A 435 16.57 51.05 23.16
CA ILE A 435 17.16 52.38 22.90
C ILE A 435 18.32 52.66 23.86
N GLU A 436 18.09 52.46 25.17
CA GLU A 436 19.11 52.65 26.20
C GLU A 436 20.32 51.70 26.02
N ALA A 437 20.06 50.48 25.54
CA ALA A 437 21.08 49.46 25.34
C ALA A 437 21.94 49.64 24.09
N VAL A 438 21.53 50.48 23.12
CA VAL A 438 22.27 50.70 21.86
C VAL A 438 23.71 51.10 22.14
N GLY A 439 23.93 52.02 23.08
CA GLY A 439 25.27 52.50 23.40
C GLY A 439 26.18 51.41 23.98
N GLU A 440 25.66 50.60 24.89
CA GLU A 440 26.41 49.48 25.48
C GLU A 440 26.81 48.44 24.43
N ALA A 441 25.89 48.09 23.52
CA ALA A 441 26.18 47.15 22.43
C ALA A 441 27.19 47.71 21.42
N MET A 442 27.11 49.01 21.10
CA MET A 442 28.08 49.69 20.24
C MET A 442 29.47 49.68 20.87
N GLU A 443 29.58 49.97 22.16
CA GLU A 443 30.86 49.94 22.88
C GLU A 443 31.47 48.53 22.89
N ARG A 444 30.67 47.50 23.20
CA ARG A 444 31.14 46.10 23.15
C ARG A 444 31.60 45.69 21.75
N ARG A 445 30.89 46.09 20.69
CA ARG A 445 31.31 45.79 19.31
C ARG A 445 32.61 46.49 18.95
N ALA A 446 32.76 47.74 19.36
CA ALA A 446 33.98 48.50 19.14
C ALA A 446 35.18 47.88 19.88
N ASP A 447 34.99 47.44 21.12
CA ASP A 447 36.04 46.74 21.89
C ASP A 447 36.44 45.41 21.24
N ALA A 448 35.48 44.62 20.73
CA ALA A 448 35.75 43.39 20.00
C ALA A 448 36.48 43.66 18.67
N ALA A 449 36.00 44.62 17.88
CA ALA A 449 36.64 45.02 16.63
C ALA A 449 38.08 45.52 16.88
N LEU A 450 38.31 46.24 17.97
CA LEU A 450 39.63 46.72 18.36
C LEU A 450 40.56 45.57 18.73
N ALA A 451 40.09 44.59 19.51
CA ALA A 451 40.86 43.39 19.84
C ALA A 451 41.22 42.56 18.59
N GLU A 452 40.38 42.60 17.56
CA GLU A 452 40.60 41.95 16.26
C GLU A 452 41.41 42.79 15.26
N GLY A 453 41.76 44.04 15.59
CA GLY A 453 42.44 44.97 14.69
C GLY A 453 41.58 45.51 13.53
N LYS A 454 40.26 45.42 13.63
CA LYS A 454 39.27 45.87 12.62
C LYS A 454 38.92 47.35 12.78
N TYR A 455 39.89 48.21 12.54
CA TYR A 455 39.78 49.67 12.71
C TYR A 455 38.70 50.33 11.85
N GLU A 456 38.52 49.84 10.63
CA GLU A 456 37.51 50.33 9.67
C GLU A 456 36.09 50.24 10.26
N GLU A 457 35.81 49.19 11.04
CA GLU A 457 34.52 49.00 11.67
C GLU A 457 34.26 50.00 12.79
N ILE A 458 35.28 50.38 13.55
CA ILE A 458 35.17 51.38 14.62
C ILE A 458 34.95 52.78 14.02
N ILE A 459 35.69 53.11 12.96
CA ILE A 459 35.51 54.35 12.18
C ILE A 459 34.08 54.40 11.64
N TRP A 460 33.57 53.27 11.13
CA TRP A 460 32.21 53.18 10.64
C TRP A 460 31.18 53.38 11.75
N ILE A 461 31.33 52.75 12.91
CA ILE A 461 30.45 52.96 14.08
C ILE A 461 30.44 54.43 14.49
N ALA A 462 31.61 55.07 14.65
CA ALA A 462 31.70 56.47 15.05
C ALA A 462 31.18 57.45 13.97
N GLY A 463 31.30 57.08 12.70
CA GLY A 463 30.94 57.92 11.55
C GLY A 463 29.56 57.66 10.96
N ASN A 464 28.78 56.70 11.45
CA ASN A 464 27.48 56.38 10.85
C ASN A 464 26.37 57.32 11.39
N PRO A 465 25.86 58.29 10.60
CA PRO A 465 24.88 59.26 11.09
C PRO A 465 23.52 58.65 11.45
N SER A 466 23.25 57.41 11.06
CA SER A 466 22.03 56.69 11.44
C SER A 466 22.08 56.13 12.87
N LEU A 467 23.22 56.21 13.57
CA LEU A 467 23.35 55.78 14.96
C LEU A 467 23.22 56.97 15.93
N PRO A 468 22.76 56.74 17.18
CA PRO A 468 22.66 57.78 18.19
C PRO A 468 24.00 58.51 18.41
N GLU A 469 23.98 59.84 18.38
CA GLU A 469 25.20 60.68 18.37
C GLU A 469 26.06 60.51 19.62
N GLU A 470 25.46 60.46 20.80
CA GLU A 470 26.19 60.35 22.07
C GLU A 470 26.99 59.04 22.17
N PRO A 471 26.41 57.84 21.94
CA PRO A 471 27.18 56.60 21.81
C PRO A 471 28.28 56.64 20.75
N ARG A 472 28.03 57.26 19.59
CA ARG A 472 29.08 57.41 18.54
C ARG A 472 30.25 58.22 19.03
N ALA A 473 29.99 59.32 19.74
CA ALA A 473 31.03 60.16 20.31
C ALA A 473 31.83 59.38 21.35
N GLN A 474 31.17 58.67 22.27
CA GLN A 474 31.84 57.87 23.30
C GLN A 474 32.75 56.78 22.70
N VAL A 475 32.24 56.00 21.72
CA VAL A 475 33.04 54.99 21.00
C VAL A 475 34.23 55.64 20.29
N GLY A 476 34.01 56.75 19.58
CA GLY A 476 35.06 57.47 18.87
C GLY A 476 36.15 58.00 19.81
N MET A 477 35.79 58.59 20.94
CA MET A 477 36.74 59.10 21.94
C MET A 477 37.56 57.99 22.57
N LYS A 478 36.91 56.87 22.93
CA LYS A 478 37.57 55.67 23.49
C LYS A 478 38.57 55.09 22.48
N TYR A 479 38.18 55.03 21.21
CA TYR A 479 39.03 54.55 20.13
C TYR A 479 40.27 55.43 19.92
N VAL A 480 40.11 56.75 19.82
CA VAL A 480 41.22 57.70 19.69
C VAL A 480 42.20 57.58 20.85
N SER A 481 41.68 57.50 22.09
CA SER A 481 42.51 57.36 23.29
C SER A 481 43.37 56.10 23.26
N ARG A 482 42.85 54.99 22.72
CA ARG A 482 43.56 53.71 22.65
C ARG A 482 44.60 53.65 21.54
N LEU A 483 44.31 54.21 20.36
CA LEU A 483 45.29 54.36 19.27
C LEU A 483 46.53 55.16 19.71
N VAL A 484 46.36 56.10 20.63
CA VAL A 484 47.44 56.90 21.21
C VAL A 484 48.19 56.12 22.29
N GLY A 485 47.47 55.34 23.11
CA GLY A 485 48.03 54.56 24.21
C GLY A 485 48.89 53.37 23.79
N ASP A 486 48.58 52.71 22.67
CA ASP A 486 49.29 51.51 22.18
C ASP A 486 50.62 51.84 21.47
N GLY A 487 51.02 53.11 21.45
CA GLY A 487 52.23 53.59 20.77
C GLY A 487 51.97 54.02 19.32
N VAL A 488 52.77 54.96 18.83
CA VAL A 488 52.59 55.57 17.50
C VAL A 488 53.06 54.61 16.41
N GLU A 489 52.26 53.59 16.10
CA GLU A 489 52.46 52.78 14.90
C GLU A 489 51.90 53.50 13.66
N LYS A 490 52.50 53.23 12.49
CA LYS A 490 52.10 53.86 11.21
C LYS A 490 50.63 53.62 10.87
N ALA A 491 50.06 52.49 11.30
CA ALA A 491 48.64 52.15 11.14
C ALA A 491 47.73 53.07 11.99
N ASN A 492 48.13 53.40 13.21
CA ASN A 492 47.37 54.28 14.12
C ASN A 492 47.28 55.71 13.58
N ILE A 493 48.34 56.22 12.95
CA ILE A 493 48.32 57.54 12.28
C ILE A 493 47.34 57.56 11.10
N ALA A 494 47.27 56.48 10.32
CA ALA A 494 46.35 56.40 9.18
C ALA A 494 44.89 56.43 9.65
N ALA A 495 44.55 55.64 10.67
CA ALA A 495 43.22 55.62 11.26
C ALA A 495 42.82 56.97 11.88
N LEU A 496 43.71 57.63 12.62
CA LEU A 496 43.44 58.97 13.16
C LEU A 496 43.17 60.01 12.06
N ARG A 497 43.90 59.95 10.93
CA ARG A 497 43.67 60.85 9.80
C ARG A 497 42.32 60.61 9.14
N GLU A 498 41.92 59.35 9.05
CA GLU A 498 40.62 58.98 8.51
C GLU A 498 39.47 59.48 9.40
N LEU A 499 39.62 59.40 10.73
CA LEU A 499 38.68 59.98 11.67
C LEU A 499 38.53 61.50 11.47
N VAL A 500 39.64 62.23 11.38
CA VAL A 500 39.60 63.70 11.16
C VAL A 500 38.97 64.07 9.81
N ALA A 501 39.21 63.27 8.78
CA ALA A 501 38.69 63.52 7.43
C ALA A 501 37.18 63.25 7.29
N ASN A 502 36.62 62.34 8.10
CA ASN A 502 35.22 61.95 8.02
C ASN A 502 34.30 62.97 8.74
N LYS A 503 33.53 63.75 7.96
CA LYS A 503 32.66 64.81 8.48
C LYS A 503 31.49 64.31 9.31
N ASP A 504 31.10 63.05 9.15
CA ASP A 504 29.97 62.45 9.86
C ASP A 504 30.34 62.00 11.29
N ILE A 505 31.63 62.04 11.62
CA ILE A 505 32.14 61.78 12.97
C ILE A 505 31.87 62.99 13.88
N PRO A 506 31.39 62.75 15.12
CA PRO A 506 31.16 63.82 16.10
C PRO A 506 32.37 64.75 16.25
N GLN A 507 32.11 66.06 16.29
CA GLN A 507 33.16 67.09 16.27
C GLN A 507 34.19 66.88 17.39
N GLU A 508 33.73 66.51 18.58
CA GLU A 508 34.59 66.27 19.76
C GLU A 508 35.61 65.15 19.52
N VAL A 509 35.22 64.08 18.81
CA VAL A 509 36.11 62.98 18.43
C VAL A 509 37.15 63.45 17.41
N ARG A 510 36.73 64.26 16.44
CA ARG A 510 37.64 64.85 15.44
C ARG A 510 38.66 65.79 16.08
N ASP A 511 38.21 66.65 16.99
CA ASP A 511 39.08 67.57 17.73
C ASP A 511 40.12 66.81 18.57
N MET A 512 39.70 65.73 19.24
CA MET A 512 40.61 64.86 19.99
C MET A 512 41.63 64.19 19.06
N ALA A 513 41.18 63.60 17.95
CA ALA A 513 42.06 62.95 16.97
C ALA A 513 43.06 63.93 16.34
N GLU A 514 42.60 65.14 16.00
CA GLU A 514 43.44 66.20 15.43
C GLU A 514 44.49 66.70 16.44
N SER A 515 44.09 66.91 17.69
CA SER A 515 45.00 67.26 18.79
C SER A 515 46.13 66.23 18.94
N HIS A 516 45.81 64.93 18.88
CA HIS A 516 46.80 63.86 18.95
C HIS A 516 47.67 63.74 17.70
N LEU A 517 47.12 63.96 16.50
CA LEU A 517 47.92 64.02 15.27
C LEU A 517 48.91 65.19 15.30
N ALA A 518 48.51 66.33 15.85
CA ALA A 518 49.36 67.50 16.01
C ALA A 518 50.50 67.25 17.00
N SER A 519 50.22 66.66 18.17
CA SER A 519 51.26 66.34 19.17
C SER A 519 52.24 65.29 18.67
N THR A 520 51.75 64.25 17.98
CA THR A 520 52.58 63.22 17.35
C THR A 520 53.48 63.79 16.25
N SER A 521 52.98 64.76 15.47
CA SER A 521 53.77 65.44 14.43
C SER A 521 54.90 66.27 15.03
N VAL A 522 54.68 66.91 16.19
CA VAL A 522 55.71 67.66 16.92
C VAL A 522 56.78 66.73 17.48
N GLU A 523 56.40 65.59 18.06
CA GLU A 523 57.34 64.59 18.57
C GLU A 523 58.14 63.92 17.46
N VAL A 524 57.53 63.55 16.32
CA VAL A 524 58.25 63.00 15.17
C VAL A 524 59.21 64.02 14.57
N VAL A 525 58.84 65.31 14.54
CA VAL A 525 59.76 66.39 14.12
C VAL A 525 60.90 66.57 15.14
N HIS A 526 60.64 66.47 16.44
CA HIS A 526 61.67 66.56 17.48
C HIS A 526 62.62 65.35 17.49
N VAL A 527 62.10 64.13 17.32
CA VAL A 527 62.89 62.89 17.23
C VAL A 527 63.66 62.84 15.92
N ASN A 528 63.07 63.24 14.79
CA ASN A 528 63.81 63.35 13.53
C ASN A 528 64.85 64.48 13.57
N ALA A 529 64.58 65.60 14.24
CA ALA A 529 65.55 66.67 14.44
C ALA A 529 66.71 66.21 15.35
N SER A 530 66.41 65.53 16.46
CA SER A 530 67.39 64.95 17.38
C SER A 530 68.21 63.83 16.72
N MET A 531 67.58 62.93 15.95
CA MET A 531 68.29 61.92 15.16
C MET A 531 69.10 62.54 14.01
N ARG A 532 68.61 63.59 13.34
CA ARG A 532 69.41 64.38 12.39
C ARG A 532 70.59 65.03 13.09
N GLU A 533 70.40 65.58 14.28
CA GLU A 533 71.45 66.25 15.04
C GLU A 533 72.49 65.25 15.53
N LYS A 534 72.07 64.04 15.94
CA LYS A 534 72.94 62.92 16.30
C LYS A 534 73.71 62.39 15.09
N ALA A 535 73.04 62.18 13.95
CA ALA A 535 73.66 61.80 12.69
C ALA A 535 74.59 62.89 12.15
N LEU A 536 74.25 64.18 12.32
CA LEU A 536 75.11 65.32 12.00
C LEU A 536 76.29 65.45 12.96
N LYS A 537 76.15 65.06 14.23
CA LYS A 537 77.25 64.94 15.21
C LYS A 537 78.19 63.80 14.82
N GLU A 538 77.66 62.64 14.44
CA GLU A 538 78.47 61.51 13.97
C GLU A 538 79.16 61.82 12.63
N LEU A 539 78.48 62.53 11.71
CA LEU A 539 79.09 63.05 10.47
C LEU A 539 80.13 64.16 10.73
N ARG A 540 79.94 65.01 11.74
CA ARG A 540 80.95 66.00 12.18
C ARG A 540 82.16 65.31 12.80
N ASN A 541 81.95 64.31 13.64
CA ASN A 541 83.01 63.50 14.24
C ASN A 541 83.71 62.59 13.21
N SER A 542 83.06 62.27 12.08
CA SER A 542 83.65 61.52 10.97
C SER A 542 84.43 62.39 9.96
N LYS A 543 84.24 63.73 9.96
CA LYS A 543 84.99 64.65 9.08
C LYS A 543 86.33 65.10 9.66
N ASP A 544 86.52 64.96 10.98
CA ASP A 544 87.81 65.14 11.65
C ASP A 544 88.56 63.81 11.73
N GLY A 545 88.84 63.23 10.55
CA GLY A 545 89.74 62.10 10.42
C GLY A 545 91.17 62.55 10.11
N LYS A 546 92.08 62.45 11.09
CA LYS A 546 93.51 62.14 10.92
C LYS A 546 94.03 61.80 12.34
N THR A 547 94.50 60.60 12.67
CA THR A 547 95.27 59.62 11.90
C THR A 547 95.37 58.28 12.66
N ASN A 548 95.53 57.19 11.88
CA ASN A 548 96.30 55.95 12.16
C ASN A 548 95.88 55.07 13.36
N GLY A 549 95.75 53.75 13.27
CA GLY A 549 96.09 52.77 12.25
C GLY A 549 96.15 51.37 12.90
N LYS A 550 96.27 50.33 12.06
CA LYS A 550 96.48 48.89 12.37
C LYS A 550 95.27 48.19 13.03
N GLY A 551 94.64 47.16 12.48
CA GLY A 551 95.15 46.05 11.68
C GLY A 551 95.45 44.87 12.60
N GLU A 552 94.47 43.96 12.78
CA GLU A 552 94.60 42.49 12.80
C GLU A 552 93.27 41.78 13.21
N PRO A 553 93.07 40.49 12.84
CA PRO A 553 91.77 39.86 12.54
C PRO A 553 91.14 39.10 13.74
N PRO A 554 89.90 38.58 13.61
CA PRO A 554 89.16 38.04 14.75
C PRO A 554 89.53 36.58 15.03
N PRO A 555 89.53 36.12 16.29
CA PRO A 555 89.35 34.72 16.59
C PRO A 555 88.05 34.48 17.37
N HIS A 556 87.26 33.58 16.79
CA HIS A 556 86.60 32.47 17.48
C HIS A 556 85.76 32.79 18.73
N ALA A 557 84.44 32.83 18.51
CA ALA A 557 83.49 32.24 19.44
C ALA A 557 83.71 30.71 19.49
N PRO A 558 83.73 30.11 20.68
CA PRO A 558 82.67 29.17 21.04
C PRO A 558 82.43 29.11 22.57
N PRO A 559 81.62 28.17 23.09
CA PRO A 559 80.25 27.85 22.71
C PRO A 559 79.33 27.76 23.94
N ASP A 560 78.06 27.51 23.64
CA ASP A 560 77.12 26.62 24.35
C ASP A 560 77.04 26.63 25.88
N GLY A 561 75.79 26.80 26.34
CA GLY A 561 75.17 25.63 26.97
C GLY A 561 74.17 25.94 28.09
N GLY A 562 72.94 25.48 27.88
CA GLY A 562 71.96 25.17 28.94
C GLY A 562 70.58 25.77 28.64
N LYS A 563 69.66 25.09 27.94
CA LYS A 563 68.76 23.99 28.39
C LYS A 563 67.99 24.38 29.66
N ALA A 564 66.69 24.12 29.86
CA ALA A 564 65.57 23.44 29.20
C ALA A 564 64.29 24.05 29.86
N ALA A 565 63.03 23.81 29.52
CA ALA A 565 62.36 22.58 29.12
C ALA A 565 60.93 22.86 28.61
N THR A 566 60.43 21.88 27.88
CA THR A 566 59.13 21.69 27.24
C THR A 566 58.04 21.14 28.17
N ALA A 567 56.77 21.44 27.88
CA ALA A 567 55.59 20.55 27.99
C ALA A 567 54.42 21.22 27.22
N ALA A 568 53.92 20.69 26.09
CA ALA A 568 53.01 19.54 25.92
C ALA A 568 51.53 19.84 26.27
N GLY A 569 50.65 19.73 25.27
CA GLY A 569 49.19 19.74 25.41
C GLY A 569 48.50 19.57 24.03
N PRO A 570 47.63 18.57 23.80
CA PRO A 570 47.31 18.06 22.45
C PRO A 570 45.84 18.26 22.01
N ALA A 571 45.57 17.79 20.78
CA ALA A 571 44.33 17.19 20.23
C ALA A 571 43.00 17.95 20.35
#